data_AF-A0A524J9K0-F1
#
_entry.id   AF-A0A524J9K0-F1
#
_cell.length_a   1.000
_cell.length_b   1.000
_cell.length_c   1.000
_cell.angle_alpha   90.00
_cell.angle_beta   90.00
_cell.angle_gamma   90.00
#
_symmetry.space_group_name_H-M   'P 1'
#
loop_
_entity.id
_entity.type
_entity.pdbx_description
1 polymer ?
#
loop_
_entity_poly.entity_id
_entity_poly.type
_entity_poly.pdbx_seq_one_letter_code
_entity_poly.pdbx_strand_id
1 'polypeptide(L)' 'MRRLLRKTLPPTGLTVALAAVGAPSASAADGEGLLGRPTDFEITMWGFGVIALFIALPIVLSWIQGRLDTR' A
#
# COMPACT_ATOMS: atom_id res chain seq x y z
N MET A 1 -26.47 -16.85 -9.36
CA MET A 1 -25.04 -16.49 -9.53
C MET A 1 -24.73 -16.32 -11.02
N ARG A 2 -23.94 -15.31 -11.43
CA ARG A 2 -23.49 -14.99 -12.82
C ARG A 2 -24.25 -13.92 -13.65
N ARG A 3 -24.76 -12.84 -13.05
CA ARG A 3 -25.23 -11.67 -13.85
C ARG A 3 -24.69 -10.30 -13.42
N LEU A 4 -23.69 -10.24 -12.53
CA LEU A 4 -23.08 -8.98 -12.09
C LEU A 4 -21.70 -8.68 -12.71
N LEU A 5 -21.17 -9.60 -13.54
CA LEU A 5 -19.84 -9.49 -14.13
C LEU A 5 -19.86 -8.81 -15.51
N ARG A 6 -20.52 -7.65 -15.62
CA ARG A 6 -20.43 -6.80 -16.82
C ARG A 6 -20.54 -5.32 -16.45
N LYS A 7 -19.83 -4.91 -15.41
CA LYS A 7 -19.60 -3.48 -15.18
C LYS A 7 -18.42 -3.09 -16.07
N THR A 8 -18.72 -2.49 -17.21
CA THR A 8 -17.73 -1.97 -18.17
C THR A 8 -16.81 -1.02 -17.43
N LEU A 9 -15.57 -1.45 -17.16
CA LEU A 9 -14.53 -0.59 -16.63
C LEU A 9 -14.32 0.53 -17.67
N PRO A 10 -14.51 1.81 -17.31
CA PRO A 10 -14.32 2.90 -18.27
C PRO A 10 -12.88 2.82 -18.79
N PRO A 11 -12.64 3.06 -20.10
CA PRO A 11 -11.29 2.95 -20.68
C PRO A 11 -10.27 3.80 -19.92
N THR A 12 -10.69 4.95 -19.38
CA THR A 12 -9.89 5.78 -18.48
C THR A 12 -9.44 5.07 -17.20
N GLY A 13 -10.29 4.24 -16.58
CA GLY A 13 -9.93 3.47 -15.40
C GLY A 13 -8.90 2.38 -15.70
N LEU A 14 -8.99 1.76 -16.88
CA LEU A 14 -7.98 0.81 -17.35
C LEU A 14 -6.65 1.51 -17.66
N THR A 15 -6.68 2.67 -18.32
CA THR A 15 -5.47 3.45 -18.63
C THR A 15 -4.78 3.96 -17.37
N VAL A 16 -5.51 4.43 -16.36
CA VAL A 16 -4.95 4.86 -15.07
C VAL A 16 -4.39 3.68 -14.29
N ALA A 17 -5.07 2.53 -14.28
CA ALA A 17 -4.56 1.32 -13.63
C ALA A 17 -3.28 0.80 -14.32
N LEU A 18 -3.24 0.80 -15.65
CA LEU A 18 -2.05 0.41 -16.42
C LEU A 18 -0.91 1.42 -16.23
N ALA A 19 -1.21 2.72 -16.17
CA ALA A 19 -0.22 3.75 -15.88
C ALA A 19 0.32 3.63 -14.44
N ALA A 20 -0.51 3.29 -13.45
CA ALA A 20 -0.07 3.08 -12.07
C ALA A 20 0.83 1.83 -11.92
N VAL A 21 0.59 0.78 -12.71
CA VAL A 21 1.42 -0.44 -12.72
C VAL A 21 2.71 -0.24 -13.54
N GLY A 22 2.66 0.54 -14.62
CA GLY A 22 3.81 0.79 -15.52
C GLY A 22 4.66 2.02 -15.18
N ALA A 23 4.19 2.93 -14.32
CA ALA A 23 4.94 4.12 -13.92
C ALA A 23 6.25 3.80 -13.17
N PRO A 24 6.31 2.82 -12.24
CA PRO A 24 7.55 2.51 -11.54
C PRO A 24 8.64 1.98 -12.48
N SER A 25 8.26 1.22 -13.52
CA SER A 25 9.20 0.60 -14.46
C SER A 25 9.68 1.55 -15.57
N ALA A 26 8.99 2.66 -15.82
CA ALA A 26 9.38 3.65 -16.84
C ALA A 26 10.24 4.80 -16.31
N SER A 27 10.40 4.92 -14.98
CA SER A 27 10.99 6.10 -14.33
C SER A 27 12.45 5.95 -13.90
N ALA A 28 13.08 4.79 -14.16
CA ALA A 28 14.40 4.47 -13.65
C ALA A 28 15.34 4.05 -14.78
N ALA A 29 16.32 4.90 -15.12
CA ALA A 29 17.35 4.58 -16.12
C ALA A 29 18.12 3.29 -15.76
N ASP A 30 18.27 3.02 -14.46
CA ASP A 30 19.02 1.90 -13.89
C ASP A 30 18.15 0.90 -13.11
N GLY A 31 16.82 1.01 -13.17
CA GLY A 31 15.89 0.21 -12.35
C GLY A 31 15.87 0.59 -10.86
N GLU A 32 16.50 1.70 -10.51
CA GLU A 32 16.59 2.25 -9.16
C GLU A 32 15.39 3.17 -8.83
N GLY A 33 14.93 3.16 -7.56
CA GLY A 33 13.82 4.02 -7.12
C GLY A 33 14.19 5.51 -7.13
N LEU A 34 13.22 6.38 -6.85
CA LEU A 34 13.40 7.85 -6.80
C LEU A 34 14.55 8.31 -5.86
N LEU A 35 14.89 7.49 -4.86
CA LEU A 35 15.95 7.77 -3.88
C LEU A 35 17.26 7.03 -4.19
N GLY A 36 17.37 6.42 -5.38
CA GLY A 36 18.48 5.55 -5.76
C GLY A 36 18.33 4.12 -5.22
N ARG A 37 19.39 3.33 -5.35
CA ARG A 37 19.46 1.97 -4.80
C ARG A 37 19.32 1.97 -3.27
N PRO A 38 18.28 1.33 -2.71
CA PRO A 38 18.13 1.24 -1.26
C PRO A 38 19.29 0.47 -0.63
N THR A 39 19.72 0.96 0.51
CA THR A 39 20.73 0.32 1.36
C THR A 39 20.08 -0.73 2.26
N ASP A 40 20.89 -1.71 2.72
CA ASP A 40 20.41 -2.76 3.64
C ASP A 40 19.85 -2.18 4.94
N PHE A 41 20.41 -1.05 5.39
CA PHE A 41 19.95 -0.33 6.57
C PHE A 41 18.53 0.23 6.37
N GLU A 42 18.26 0.89 5.24
CA GLU A 42 16.95 1.46 4.93
C GLU A 42 15.88 0.38 4.84
N ILE A 43 16.18 -0.75 4.18
CA ILE A 43 15.27 -1.89 4.08
C ILE A 43 14.97 -2.45 5.48
N THR A 44 16.00 -2.59 6.32
CA THR A 44 15.86 -3.10 7.69
C THR A 44 14.99 -2.17 8.54
N MET A 45 15.22 -0.86 8.49
CA MET A 45 14.44 0.12 9.25
C MET A 45 12.98 0.17 8.78
N TRP A 46 12.73 0.07 7.48
CA TRP A 46 11.37 -0.08 6.95
C TRP A 46 10.70 -1.36 7.47
N GLY A 47 11.43 -2.48 7.50
CA GLY A 47 10.94 -3.73 8.09
C GLY A 47 10.51 -3.56 9.55
N PHE A 48 11.33 -2.93 10.38
CA PHE A 48 10.96 -2.62 11.77
C PHE A 48 9.78 -1.67 11.88
N GLY A 49 9.68 -0.67 11.00
CA GLY A 49 8.54 0.26 10.96
C GLY A 49 7.22 -0.45 10.68
N VAL A 50 7.20 -1.38 9.72
CA VAL A 50 6.01 -2.19 9.41
C VAL A 50 5.65 -3.06 10.61
N ILE A 51 6.62 -3.76 11.22
CA ILE A 51 6.37 -4.59 12.42
C ILE A 51 5.79 -3.74 13.56
N ALA A 52 6.39 -2.58 13.85
CA ALA A 52 5.94 -1.68 14.89
C ALA A 52 4.52 -1.17 14.64
N LEU A 53 4.17 -0.84 13.39
CA LEU A 53 2.81 -0.44 13.01
C LEU A 53 1.80 -1.57 13.29
N PHE A 54 2.10 -2.80 12.89
CA PHE A 54 1.21 -3.94 13.10
C PHE A 54 1.04 -4.33 14.57
N ILE A 55 2.01 -4.00 15.42
CA ILE A 55 1.88 -4.15 16.88
C ILE A 55 1.07 -3.00 17.47
N ALA A 56 1.39 -1.76 17.11
CA ALA A 56 0.77 -0.57 17.70
C ALA A 56 -0.70 -0.41 17.30
N LEU A 57 -1.04 -0.67 16.02
CA LEU A 57 -2.38 -0.49 15.49
C LEU A 57 -3.46 -1.28 16.27
N PRO A 58 -3.37 -2.60 16.47
CA PRO A 58 -4.38 -3.35 17.22
C PRO A 58 -4.42 -2.95 18.71
N ILE A 59 -3.29 -2.57 19.31
CA ILE A 59 -3.26 -2.06 20.69
C ILE A 59 -4.09 -0.79 20.81
N VAL A 60 -3.84 0.18 19.93
CA VAL A 60 -4.55 1.46 19.92
C VAL A 60 -6.03 1.24 19.60
N LEU A 61 -6.36 0.42 18.60
CA LEU A 61 -7.74 0.11 18.25
C LEU A 61 -8.48 -0.57 19.41
N SER A 62 -7.85 -1.51 20.12
CA SER A 62 -8.44 -2.16 21.29
C SER A 62 -8.69 -1.17 22.42
N TRP A 63 -7.75 -0.23 22.65
CA TRP A 63 -7.93 0.83 23.63
C TRP A 63 -9.09 1.77 23.26
N ILE A 64 -9.19 2.14 21.98
CA ILE A 64 -10.31 2.94 21.46
C ILE A 64 -11.63 2.20 21.64
N GLN A 65 -11.69 0.91 21.29
CA GLN A 65 -12.88 0.07 21.49
C GLN A 65 -13.33 0.07 22.94
N GLY A 66 -12.42 -0.15 23.91
CA GLY A 66 -12.78 -0.10 25.33
C GLY A 66 -13.32 1.27 25.79
N ARG A 67 -12.84 2.37 25.20
CA ARG A 67 -13.35 3.72 25.47
C ARG A 67 -14.73 3.97 24.87
N LEU A 68 -15.03 3.36 23.72
CA LEU A 68 -16.32 3.49 23.05
C LEU A 68 -17.38 2.58 23.67
N ASP A 69 -17.02 1.38 24.12
CA ASP A 69 -17.92 0.43 24.79
C ASP A 69 -18.42 0.96 26.14
N THR A 70 -17.61 1.79 26.80
CA THR A 70 -17.96 2.44 28.06
C THR A 70 -18.97 3.61 27.89
N ARG A 71 -19.30 4.02 26.65
CA ARG A 71 -20.27 5.10 26.37
C ARG A 71 -21.62 4.53 25.97
#